data_AF-A0AAD0SQQ8-F1
#
_entry.id   AF-A0AAD0SQQ8-F1
#
_cell.length_a   1.000
_cell.length_b   1.000
_cell.length_c   1.000
_cell.angle_alpha   90.00
_cell.angle_beta   90.00
_cell.angle_gamma   90.00
#
_symmetry.space_group_name_H-M   'P 1'
#
loop_
_entity.id
_entity.type
_entity.pdbx_description
1 polymer ?
#
loop_
_entity_poly.entity_id
_entity_poly.type
_entity_poly.pdbx_seq_one_letter_code
_entity_poly.pdbx_strand_id
1 'polypeptide(L)'
;MFDYIFKLITDATVWFTFFTMLLMIFNTYRLIKRMNKIDIYFNDIKLPIPILRKECTRGEIQGVLGVFTKDMQRYNIEFMGTIEYLNRLTDVQNNKSNKLVINISEKELEQFKDELYKTNN
;
A
#
# COMPACT_ATOMS: atom_id res chain seq x y z
N MET A 1 52.52 -0.93 -20.61
CA MET A 1 51.39 -0.04 -20.98
C MET A 1 50.06 -0.79 -20.89
N PHE A 2 49.93 -1.96 -21.52
CA PHE A 2 48.72 -2.79 -21.47
C PHE A 2 48.33 -3.23 -20.05
N ASP A 3 49.27 -3.72 -19.23
CA ASP A 3 48.97 -4.19 -17.86
C ASP A 3 48.51 -3.07 -16.92
N TYR A 4 49.02 -1.86 -17.13
CA TYR A 4 48.60 -0.67 -16.38
C TYR A 4 47.15 -0.29 -16.72
N ILE A 5 46.81 -0.31 -18.02
CA ILE A 5 45.46 -0.05 -18.50
C ILE A 5 44.50 -1.13 -17.97
N PHE A 6 44.91 -2.41 -18.01
CA PHE A 6 44.12 -3.53 -17.48
C PHE A 6 43.86 -3.41 -15.98
N LYS A 7 44.88 -3.05 -15.19
CA LYS A 7 44.73 -2.82 -13.75
C LYS A 7 43.77 -1.66 -13.46
N LEU A 8 43.87 -0.56 -14.19
CA LEU A 8 42.99 0.60 -14.03
C LEU A 8 41.53 0.25 -14.34
N ILE A 9 41.27 -0.49 -15.42
CA ILE A 9 39.92 -0.94 -15.78
C ILE A 9 39.36 -1.89 -14.71
N THR A 10 40.20 -2.80 -14.19
CA THR A 10 39.80 -3.76 -13.15
C THR A 10 39.45 -3.04 -11.85
N ASP A 11 40.30 -2.11 -11.39
CA ASP A 11 40.06 -1.32 -10.19
C ASP A 11 38.78 -0.48 -10.32
N ALA A 12 38.57 0.15 -11.48
CA ALA A 12 37.34 0.91 -11.76
C ALA A 12 36.08 0.03 -11.75
N THR A 13 36.18 -1.19 -12.30
CA THR A 13 35.07 -2.16 -12.31
C THR A 13 34.71 -2.61 -10.89
N VAL A 14 35.71 -2.90 -10.06
CA VAL A 14 35.50 -3.28 -8.64
C VAL A 14 34.74 -2.17 -7.90
N TRP A 15 35.15 -0.92 -8.07
CA TRP A 15 34.44 0.23 -7.48
C TRP A 15 33.02 0.39 -8.01
N PHE A 16 32.81 0.28 -9.33
CA PHE A 16 31.49 0.37 -9.93
C PHE A 16 30.53 -0.71 -9.42
N THR A 17 31.00 -1.95 -9.33
CA THR A 17 30.23 -3.07 -8.80
C THR A 17 29.93 -2.89 -7.32
N PHE A 18 30.88 -2.37 -6.54
CA PHE A 18 30.65 -2.04 -5.13
C PHE A 18 29.53 -1.00 -4.96
N PHE A 19 29.56 0.10 -5.73
CA PHE A 19 28.50 1.12 -5.69
C PHE A 19 27.14 0.57 -6.13
N THR A 20 27.12 -0.27 -7.17
CA THR A 20 25.88 -0.89 -7.66
C THR A 20 25.28 -1.81 -6.60
N MET A 21 26.09 -2.62 -5.91
CA MET A 21 25.62 -3.43 -4.78
C MET A 21 25.04 -2.57 -3.67
N LEU A 22 25.69 -1.45 -3.34
CA LEU A 22 25.22 -0.52 -2.31
C LEU A 22 23.84 0.07 -2.66
N LEU A 23 23.65 0.51 -3.90
CA LEU A 23 22.35 0.99 -4.41
C LEU A 23 21.28 -0.11 -4.39
N MET A 24 21.65 -1.33 -4.78
CA MET A 24 20.74 -2.47 -4.77
C MET A 24 20.26 -2.79 -3.36
N ILE A 25 21.16 -2.80 -2.36
CA ILE A 25 20.80 -3.01 -0.94
C ILE A 25 19.78 -1.96 -0.48
N PHE A 26 20.03 -0.68 -0.78
CA PHE A 26 19.08 0.39 -0.43
C PHE A 26 17.72 0.24 -1.10
N ASN A 27 17.70 -0.16 -2.38
CA ASN A 27 16.45 -0.36 -3.11
C ASN A 27 15.67 -1.56 -2.52
N THR A 28 16.33 -2.69 -2.29
CA THR A 28 15.73 -3.88 -1.66
C THR A 28 15.14 -3.55 -0.29
N TYR A 29 15.85 -2.79 0.54
CA TYR A 29 15.33 -2.35 1.84
C TYR A 29 14.04 -1.53 1.71
N ARG A 30 13.97 -0.62 0.73
CA ARG A 30 12.74 0.16 0.44
C ARG A 30 11.61 -0.73 -0.06
N LEU A 31 11.91 -1.72 -0.89
CA LEU A 31 10.94 -2.66 -1.44
C LEU A 31 10.29 -3.52 -0.35
N ILE A 32 11.10 -4.05 0.58
CA ILE A 32 10.60 -4.85 1.71
C ILE A 32 9.59 -4.05 2.54
N LYS A 33 9.85 -2.77 2.83
CA LYS A 33 8.90 -1.92 3.57
C LYS A 33 7.56 -1.72 2.86
N ARG A 34 7.54 -1.75 1.53
CA ARG A 34 6.33 -1.62 0.71
C ARG A 34 5.48 -2.90 0.65
N MET A 35 6.06 -4.04 1.01
CA MET A 35 5.37 -5.33 1.09
C MET A 35 4.66 -5.55 2.44
N ASN A 36 4.73 -4.58 3.35
CA ASN A 36 3.97 -4.66 4.60
C ASN A 36 2.47 -4.53 4.31
N LYS A 37 1.68 -5.40 4.95
CA LYS A 37 0.22 -5.29 4.95
C LYS A 37 -0.20 -4.04 5.72
N ILE A 38 -1.29 -3.44 5.29
CA ILE A 38 -1.94 -2.32 5.98
C ILE A 38 -3.28 -2.79 6.54
N ASP A 39 -3.68 -2.19 7.65
CA ASP A 39 -4.99 -2.42 8.22
C ASP A 39 -5.97 -1.36 7.71
N ILE A 40 -7.15 -1.80 7.28
CA ILE A 40 -8.23 -0.93 6.81
C ILE A 40 -9.34 -0.94 7.83
N TYR A 41 -9.90 0.24 8.12
CA TYR A 41 -10.96 0.42 9.10
C TYR A 41 -12.13 1.19 8.50
N PHE A 42 -13.34 0.79 8.91
CA PHE A 42 -14.55 1.61 8.85
C PHE A 42 -14.77 2.25 10.21
N ASN A 43 -14.51 3.55 10.30
CA ASN A 43 -14.42 4.25 11.58
C ASN A 43 -13.44 3.52 12.53
N ASP A 44 -13.95 2.81 13.54
CA ASP A 44 -13.18 2.03 14.51
C ASP A 44 -13.19 0.51 14.24
N ILE A 45 -13.96 0.05 13.26
CA ILE A 45 -14.13 -1.38 12.95
C ILE A 45 -13.06 -1.82 11.95
N LYS A 46 -12.22 -2.79 12.34
CA LYS A 46 -11.21 -3.37 11.45
C LYS A 46 -11.87 -4.26 10.40
N LEU A 47 -11.56 -4.00 9.13
CA LEU A 47 -12.00 -4.84 8.03
C LEU A 47 -11.05 -6.04 7.88
N PRO A 48 -11.57 -7.26 7.67
CA PRO A 48 -10.76 -8.47 7.45
C PRO A 48 -10.19 -8.51 6.02
N ILE A 49 -9.71 -7.37 5.50
CA ILE A 49 -9.19 -7.25 4.14
C ILE A 49 -7.66 -7.13 4.18
N PRO A 50 -6.92 -8.12 3.68
CA PRO A 50 -5.47 -8.02 3.56
C PRO A 50 -5.09 -7.23 2.30
N ILE A 51 -4.59 -6.00 2.45
CA ILE A 51 -4.02 -5.20 1.35
C ILE A 51 -2.54 -4.90 1.62
N LEU A 52 -1.69 -5.09 0.61
CA LEU A 52 -0.29 -4.66 0.65
C LEU A 52 -0.22 -3.14 0.51
N ARG A 53 0.68 -2.47 1.26
CA ARG A 53 0.85 -1.02 1.17
C ARG A 53 1.07 -0.53 -0.27
N LYS A 54 1.87 -1.24 -1.06
CA LYS A 54 2.14 -0.87 -2.47
C LYS A 54 0.87 -0.90 -3.34
N GLU A 55 -0.09 -1.75 -2.99
CA GLU A 55 -1.34 -2.00 -3.73
C GLU A 55 -2.52 -1.24 -3.12
N CYS A 56 -2.31 -0.49 -2.03
CA CYS A 56 -3.30 0.38 -1.43
C CYS A 56 -3.53 1.61 -2.32
N THR A 57 -4.22 1.41 -3.43
CA THR A 57 -4.67 2.46 -4.34
C THR A 57 -6.18 2.64 -4.19
N ARG A 58 -6.68 3.80 -4.62
CA ARG A 58 -8.11 4.07 -4.63
C ARG A 58 -8.88 3.00 -5.40
N GLY A 59 -8.35 2.57 -6.53
CA GLY A 59 -8.95 1.53 -7.37
C GLY A 59 -9.05 0.19 -6.65
N GLU A 60 -7.97 -0.26 -5.99
CA GLU A 60 -8.02 -1.55 -5.29
C GLU A 60 -8.91 -1.53 -4.05
N ILE A 61 -8.86 -0.46 -3.26
CA ILE A 61 -9.79 -0.32 -2.14
C ILE A 61 -11.23 -0.37 -2.67
N GLN A 62 -11.51 0.34 -3.76
CA GLN A 62 -12.86 0.38 -4.31
C GLN A 62 -13.30 -0.96 -4.91
N GLY A 63 -12.39 -1.65 -5.58
CA GLY A 63 -12.63 -2.97 -6.16
C GLY A 63 -12.92 -4.00 -5.08
N VAL A 64 -12.09 -4.05 -4.03
CA VAL A 64 -12.29 -4.98 -2.92
C VAL A 64 -13.59 -4.69 -2.18
N LEU A 65 -13.88 -3.44 -1.84
CA LEU A 65 -15.15 -3.08 -1.20
C LEU A 65 -16.36 -3.41 -2.08
N GLY A 66 -16.24 -3.27 -3.40
CA GLY A 66 -17.27 -3.65 -4.36
C GLY A 66 -17.69 -5.11 -4.27
N VAL A 67 -16.74 -6.03 -4.03
CA VAL A 67 -17.00 -7.47 -3.87
C VAL A 67 -17.87 -7.77 -2.63
N PHE A 68 -17.73 -6.95 -1.59
CA PHE A 68 -18.44 -7.11 -0.32
C PHE A 68 -19.77 -6.34 -0.25
N THR A 69 -20.21 -5.73 -1.35
CA THR A 69 -21.56 -5.16 -1.42
C THR A 69 -22.63 -6.26 -1.42
N LYS A 70 -23.80 -6.01 -0.82
CA LYS A 70 -24.87 -7.02 -0.69
C LYS A 70 -25.38 -7.50 -2.06
N ASP A 71 -25.57 -6.57 -3.00
CA ASP A 71 -26.25 -6.85 -4.28
C ASP A 71 -25.37 -6.66 -5.52
N MET A 72 -24.03 -6.60 -5.36
CA MET A 72 -23.10 -6.21 -6.45
C MET A 72 -23.50 -4.88 -7.15
N GLN A 73 -24.26 -4.04 -6.44
CA GLN A 73 -24.68 -2.74 -6.94
C GLN A 73 -23.58 -1.70 -6.72
N ARG A 74 -23.70 -0.58 -7.44
CA ARG A 74 -22.85 0.59 -7.19
C ARG A 74 -23.10 1.06 -5.76
N TYR A 75 -22.07 1.04 -4.94
CA TYR A 75 -22.08 1.63 -3.61
C TYR A 75 -21.52 3.06 -3.68
N ASN A 76 -21.85 3.84 -2.68
CA ASN A 76 -21.29 5.18 -2.51
C ASN A 76 -20.87 5.39 -1.05
N ILE A 77 -19.63 5.84 -0.86
CA ILE A 77 -19.11 6.31 0.42
C ILE A 77 -18.64 7.75 0.20
N GLU A 78 -19.35 8.70 0.78
CA GLU A 78 -19.11 10.14 0.58
C GLU A 78 -17.68 10.54 0.94
N PHE A 79 -17.16 9.98 2.05
CA PHE A 79 -15.80 10.25 2.51
C PHE A 79 -14.73 9.92 1.46
N MET A 80 -14.93 8.89 0.63
CA MET A 80 -13.98 8.51 -0.42
C MET A 80 -13.88 9.53 -1.58
N GLY A 81 -14.82 10.46 -1.65
CA GLY A 81 -14.78 11.60 -2.56
C GLY A 81 -13.98 12.80 -2.04
N THR A 82 -13.55 12.78 -0.77
CA THR A 82 -12.92 13.92 -0.12
C THR A 82 -11.41 14.00 -0.34
N ILE A 83 -10.86 15.21 -0.26
CA ILE A 83 -9.40 15.44 -0.24
C ILE A 83 -8.77 14.77 0.98
N GLU A 84 -9.48 14.76 2.11
CA GLU A 84 -9.00 14.12 3.34
C GLU A 84 -8.73 12.63 3.13
N TYR A 85 -9.63 11.92 2.46
CA TYR A 85 -9.41 10.52 2.10
C TYR A 85 -8.17 10.34 1.21
N LEU A 86 -7.99 11.20 0.19
CA LEU A 86 -6.82 11.13 -0.69
C LEU A 86 -5.51 11.39 0.07
N ASN A 87 -5.52 12.31 1.04
CA ASN A 87 -4.37 12.58 1.90
C ASN A 87 -4.05 11.37 2.78
N ARG A 88 -5.05 10.77 3.43
CA ARG A 88 -4.87 9.54 4.24
C ARG A 88 -4.34 8.39 3.41
N LEU A 89 -4.86 8.20 2.19
CA LEU A 89 -4.39 7.19 1.26
C LEU A 89 -2.91 7.41 0.89
N THR A 90 -2.55 8.66 0.58
CA THR A 90 -1.18 9.06 0.24
C THR A 90 -0.22 8.86 1.42
N ASP A 91 -0.65 9.15 2.65
CA ASP A 91 0.15 8.94 3.86
C ASP A 91 0.41 7.45 4.11
N VAL A 92 -0.59 6.59 3.84
CA VAL A 92 -0.42 5.14 3.89
C VAL A 92 0.56 4.69 2.80
N GLN A 93 0.43 5.13 1.56
CA GLN A 93 1.37 4.75 0.49
C GLN A 93 2.81 5.20 0.78
N ASN A 94 2.98 6.38 1.37
CA ASN A 94 4.28 6.96 1.72
C ASN A 94 4.86 6.45 3.05
N ASN A 95 4.27 5.39 3.62
CA ASN A 95 4.76 4.76 4.86
C ASN A 95 4.74 5.71 6.09
N LYS A 96 3.84 6.69 6.10
CA LYS A 96 3.60 7.59 7.24
C LYS A 96 2.51 7.06 8.18
N SER A 97 1.57 6.26 7.67
CA SER A 97 0.54 5.58 8.48
C SER A 97 0.45 4.10 8.13
N ASN A 98 0.26 3.23 9.13
CA ASN A 98 0.05 1.79 8.92
C ASN A 98 -1.43 1.41 8.81
N LYS A 99 -2.32 2.38 9.00
CA LYS A 99 -3.77 2.19 8.96
C LYS A 99 -4.44 3.17 8.00
N LEU A 100 -5.42 2.68 7.26
CA LEU A 100 -6.33 3.49 6.48
C LEU A 100 -7.70 3.50 7.15
N VAL A 101 -8.12 4.66 7.65
CA VAL A 101 -9.45 4.85 8.25
C VAL A 101 -10.35 5.52 7.24
N ILE A 102 -11.41 4.81 6.85
CA ILE A 102 -12.46 5.27 5.97
C ILE A 102 -13.65 5.63 6.84
N ASN A 103 -13.99 6.91 6.90
CA ASN A 103 -15.15 7.35 7.65
C ASN A 103 -16.40 6.94 6.87
N ILE A 104 -17.35 6.31 7.54
CA ILE A 104 -18.58 5.81 6.93
C ILE A 104 -19.76 6.04 7.87
N SER A 105 -20.91 6.43 7.31
CA SER A 105 -22.16 6.55 8.06
C SER A 105 -22.85 5.19 8.23
N GLU A 106 -23.75 5.06 9.20
CA GLU A 106 -24.51 3.82 9.41
C GLU A 106 -25.32 3.42 8.16
N LYS A 107 -25.93 4.40 7.47
CA LYS A 107 -26.67 4.18 6.22
C LYS A 107 -25.78 3.66 5.09
N GLU A 108 -24.53 4.11 5.03
CA GLU A 108 -23.58 3.62 4.04
C GLU A 108 -23.06 2.23 4.39
N LEU A 109 -22.91 1.93 5.67
CA LEU A 109 -22.50 0.62 6.16
C LEU A 109 -23.52 -0.47 5.77
N GLU A 110 -24.81 -0.16 5.78
CA GLU A 110 -25.90 -1.07 5.39
C GLU A 110 -25.77 -1.60 3.95
N GLN A 111 -25.02 -0.93 3.08
CA GLN A 111 -24.76 -1.36 1.68
C GLN A 111 -23.85 -2.61 1.60
N PHE A 112 -23.11 -2.91 2.66
CA PHE A 112 -22.11 -3.98 2.71
C PHE A 112 -22.60 -5.21 3.46
N LYS A 113 -22.12 -6.38 3.04
CA LYS A 113 -22.37 -7.66 3.72
C LYS A 113 -21.84 -7.61 5.14
N ASP A 114 -22.60 -8.18 6.07
CA ASP A 114 -22.26 -8.21 7.49
C ASP A 114 -20.90 -8.86 7.78
N GLU A 115 -20.51 -9.85 6.96
CA GLU A 115 -19.20 -10.53 7.02
C GLU A 115 -18.01 -9.55 6.92
N LEU A 116 -18.20 -8.38 6.30
CA LEU A 116 -17.16 -7.38 6.12
C LEU A 116 -16.79 -6.67 7.43
N TYR A 117 -17.71 -6.57 8.39
CA TYR A 117 -17.51 -5.76 9.60
C TYR A 117 -17.96 -6.45 10.90
N LYS A 118 -18.58 -7.64 10.83
CA LYS A 118 -18.92 -8.49 11.98
C LYS A 118 -17.93 -9.63 12.19
N THR A 119 -16.63 -9.33 12.18
CA THR A 119 -15.61 -10.31 12.64
C THR A 119 -15.14 -9.88 14.03
N ASN A 120 -15.88 -10.29 15.05
CA ASN A 120 -15.51 -10.53 16.46
C ASN A 120 -16.76 -10.36 17.35
N ASN A 121 -17.51 -11.45 17.50
CA ASN A 121 -18.09 -11.86 18.78
C ASN A 121 -17.51 -13.22 19.11
#